data_AF-A0A670J8W4-F1
#
_entry.id   AF-A0A670J8W4-F1
#
_cell.length_a   1.000
_cell.length_b   1.000
_cell.length_c   1.000
_cell.angle_alpha   90.00
_cell.angle_beta   90.00
_cell.angle_gamma   90.00
#
_symmetry.space_group_name_H-M   'P 1'
#
loop_
_entity.id
_entity.type
_entity.pdbx_description
1 polymer ?
#
loop_
_entity_poly.entity_id
_entity_poly.type
_entity_poly.pdbx_seq_one_letter_code
_entity_poly.pdbx_strand_id
1 'polypeptide(L)'
;MAAIVPRADSRGTDIFATRHGFFVVRSDLGCFLQALDFRLGQDLQVWDLHPACRGGDHYVGDPTSSAIYLLRGDSFCKVLDLSSEPPSSTLPLHPSCQGGNHYAFCEGRFFIFFLTRGVVLSVADLATGATAKEICLEPALLNGLYYYGADASHLACLRMDEENGLCGYLFAAAGPKETFSVHPDVVSFLPGGLGHTHGAAFGAWECLKLISNATDLPMPSSHEITRKVGSSKLAFSQKYRVSGSLDPESLAASLLQHQFSLPVAYGGLGLRTEQEEWEEAAEEGEALRVILQPRQKLYWWHYQLGLGKEPLLYCRSLKVTRSPSPPTHIPLPQVDS
;
A
#
# COMPACT_ATOMS: atom_id res chain seq x y z
N MET A 1 15.12 -6.77 -1.64
CA MET A 1 13.97 -5.91 -1.97
C MET A 1 12.95 -6.00 -0.85
N ALA A 2 12.17 -4.96 -0.60
CA ALA A 2 11.06 -5.04 0.35
C ALA A 2 10.01 -6.05 -0.15
N ALA A 3 9.36 -6.76 0.77
CA ALA A 3 8.26 -7.67 0.43
C ALA A 3 6.95 -6.88 0.23
N ILE A 4 6.03 -7.46 -0.54
CA ILE A 4 4.64 -6.99 -0.61
C ILE A 4 3.87 -7.60 0.56
N VAL A 5 2.99 -6.81 1.17
CA VAL A 5 2.15 -7.30 2.28
C VAL A 5 1.18 -8.34 1.72
N PRO A 6 1.10 -9.56 2.28
CA PRO A 6 0.11 -10.54 1.86
C PRO A 6 -1.28 -10.09 2.29
N ARG A 7 -2.32 -10.51 1.56
CA ARG A 7 -3.73 -10.18 1.89
C ARG A 7 -4.12 -10.49 3.33
N ALA A 8 -3.53 -11.53 3.93
CA ALA A 8 -3.77 -11.91 5.33
C ALA A 8 -3.44 -10.77 6.31
N ASP A 9 -2.45 -9.95 5.98
CA ASP A 9 -1.97 -8.83 6.80
C ASP A 9 -2.47 -7.47 6.27
N SER A 10 -3.14 -7.44 5.11
CA SER A 10 -3.70 -6.24 4.47
C SER A 10 -5.20 -6.38 4.20
N ARG A 11 -5.99 -6.56 5.27
CA ARG A 11 -7.47 -6.64 5.17
C ARG A 11 -8.04 -5.45 4.39
N GLY A 12 -8.96 -5.73 3.47
CA GLY A 12 -9.54 -4.72 2.58
C GLY A 12 -8.69 -4.43 1.33
N THR A 13 -7.57 -5.14 1.13
CA THR A 13 -6.85 -5.18 -0.15
C THR A 13 -7.18 -6.47 -0.90
N ASP A 14 -7.67 -6.35 -2.13
CA ASP A 14 -7.92 -7.49 -3.02
C ASP A 14 -7.61 -7.14 -4.47
N ILE A 15 -7.44 -8.19 -5.26
CA ILE A 15 -7.20 -8.11 -6.70
C ILE A 15 -8.28 -8.92 -7.40
N PHE A 16 -8.85 -8.40 -8.48
CA PHE A 16 -9.77 -9.16 -9.33
C PHE A 16 -9.80 -8.64 -10.77
N ALA A 17 -10.44 -9.39 -11.65
CA ALA A 17 -10.75 -8.95 -13.01
C ALA A 17 -12.25 -8.94 -13.27
N THR A 18 -12.69 -8.05 -14.16
CA THR A 18 -14.00 -8.06 -14.80
C THR A 18 -13.82 -7.91 -16.30
N ARG A 19 -14.92 -7.88 -17.06
CA ARG A 19 -14.85 -7.53 -18.49
C ARG A 19 -14.27 -6.13 -18.76
N HIS A 20 -14.12 -5.30 -17.73
CA HIS A 20 -13.58 -3.94 -17.82
C HIS A 20 -12.09 -3.83 -17.44
N GLY A 21 -11.42 -4.97 -17.25
CA GLY A 21 -10.00 -5.03 -16.91
C GLY A 21 -9.76 -5.56 -15.50
N PHE A 22 -8.62 -5.19 -14.93
CA PHE A 22 -8.11 -5.63 -13.65
C PHE A 22 -8.22 -4.53 -12.60
N PHE A 23 -8.43 -4.93 -11.36
CA PHE A 23 -8.72 -4.05 -10.24
C PHE A 23 -7.81 -4.40 -9.06
N VAL A 24 -7.29 -3.38 -8.39
CA VAL A 24 -6.68 -3.48 -7.06
C VAL A 24 -7.49 -2.61 -6.11
N VAL A 25 -8.17 -3.21 -5.15
CA VAL A 25 -8.92 -2.48 -4.13
C VAL A 25 -8.00 -2.15 -2.97
N ARG A 26 -8.08 -0.92 -2.48
CA ARG A 26 -7.43 -0.45 -1.24
C ARG A 26 -8.52 0.15 -0.35
N SER A 27 -9.33 -0.73 0.24
CA SER A 27 -10.45 -0.28 1.08
C SER A 27 -9.98 0.46 2.33
N ASP A 28 -8.76 0.19 2.79
CA ASP A 28 -8.09 0.91 3.86
C ASP A 28 -7.83 2.38 3.50
N LEU A 29 -7.58 2.66 2.21
CA LEU A 29 -7.43 4.02 1.67
C LEU A 29 -8.73 4.57 1.07
N GLY A 30 -9.77 3.75 0.98
CA GLY A 30 -11.05 4.14 0.40
C GLY A 30 -11.00 4.38 -1.11
N CYS A 31 -10.12 3.70 -1.83
CA CYS A 31 -9.97 3.81 -3.28
C CYS A 31 -9.73 2.46 -3.95
N PHE A 32 -9.78 2.43 -5.28
CA PHE A 32 -9.35 1.29 -6.08
C PHE A 32 -8.67 1.74 -7.36
N LEU A 33 -7.68 0.97 -7.80
CA LEU A 33 -7.01 1.11 -9.09
C LEU A 33 -7.70 0.20 -10.10
N GLN A 34 -7.97 0.71 -11.30
CA GLN A 34 -8.38 -0.03 -12.48
C GLN A 34 -7.28 0.04 -13.54
N ALA A 35 -7.04 -1.06 -14.24
CA ALA A 35 -6.10 -1.17 -15.35
C ALA A 35 -6.66 -2.09 -16.43
N LEU A 36 -6.33 -1.86 -17.70
CA LEU A 36 -6.70 -2.81 -18.77
C LEU A 36 -5.79 -4.05 -18.77
N ASP A 37 -4.51 -3.86 -18.42
CA ASP A 37 -3.53 -4.94 -18.29
C ASP A 37 -2.50 -4.57 -17.23
N PHE A 38 -2.35 -5.43 -16.22
CA PHE A 38 -1.33 -5.27 -15.18
C PHE A 38 0.10 -5.47 -15.66
N ARG A 39 0.33 -6.17 -16.77
CA ARG A 39 1.67 -6.37 -17.36
C ARG A 39 2.21 -5.09 -17.98
N LEU A 40 1.33 -4.38 -18.70
CA LEU A 40 1.69 -3.18 -19.44
C LEU A 40 1.45 -1.88 -18.67
N GLY A 41 0.70 -1.93 -17.57
CA GLY A 41 0.29 -0.71 -16.85
C GLY A 41 -0.59 0.19 -17.72
N GLN A 42 -1.44 -0.43 -18.54
CA GLN A 42 -2.24 0.30 -19.53
C GLN A 42 -3.50 0.89 -18.91
N ASP A 43 -3.73 2.18 -19.15
CA ASP A 43 -4.89 2.97 -18.70
C ASP A 43 -5.14 2.85 -17.19
N LEU A 44 -4.09 3.10 -16.41
CA LEU A 44 -4.16 3.08 -14.96
C LEU A 44 -5.00 4.25 -14.44
N GLN A 45 -6.14 3.93 -13.83
CA GLN A 45 -7.07 4.90 -13.28
C GLN A 45 -7.37 4.59 -11.82
N VAL A 46 -7.31 5.58 -10.95
CA VAL A 46 -7.68 5.41 -9.53
C VAL A 46 -9.00 6.12 -9.28
N TRP A 47 -9.92 5.42 -8.62
CA TRP A 47 -11.28 5.86 -8.35
C TRP A 47 -11.59 5.80 -6.85
N ASP A 48 -12.51 6.65 -6.40
CA ASP A 48 -13.08 6.56 -5.07
C ASP A 48 -13.83 5.23 -4.88
N LEU A 49 -13.54 4.55 -3.78
CA LEU A 49 -14.37 3.44 -3.31
C LEU A 49 -15.53 4.02 -2.48
N HIS A 50 -16.76 3.74 -2.91
CA HIS A 50 -17.96 4.21 -2.23
C HIS A 50 -17.93 3.81 -0.75
N PRO A 51 -18.26 4.69 0.21
CA PRO A 51 -18.15 4.38 1.64
C PRO A 51 -18.85 3.08 2.06
N ALA A 52 -20.03 2.79 1.51
CA ALA A 52 -20.76 1.56 1.80
C ALA A 52 -20.10 0.27 1.22
N CYS A 53 -19.24 0.42 0.22
CA CYS A 53 -18.41 -0.65 -0.36
C CYS A 53 -17.10 -0.86 0.42
N ARG A 54 -16.75 0.00 1.38
CA ARG A 54 -15.54 -0.14 2.21
C ARG A 54 -15.72 -1.20 3.29
N GLY A 55 -14.61 -1.70 3.82
CA GLY A 55 -14.59 -2.72 4.87
C GLY A 55 -15.20 -4.05 4.41
N GLY A 56 -15.15 -4.34 3.10
CA GLY A 56 -15.40 -5.68 2.61
C GLY A 56 -14.25 -6.59 3.05
N ASP A 57 -14.59 -7.81 3.47
CA ASP A 57 -13.57 -8.82 3.75
C ASP A 57 -12.94 -9.29 2.46
N HIS A 58 -13.75 -9.46 1.40
CA HIS A 58 -13.28 -9.80 0.06
C HIS A 58 -14.00 -9.07 -1.07
N TYR A 59 -13.26 -8.78 -2.14
CA TYR A 59 -13.78 -8.28 -3.41
C TYR A 59 -13.48 -9.30 -4.53
N VAL A 60 -14.54 -9.77 -5.22
CA VAL A 60 -14.39 -10.81 -6.25
C VAL A 60 -15.07 -10.35 -7.54
N GLY A 61 -14.32 -10.25 -8.62
CA GLY A 61 -14.86 -9.93 -9.95
C GLY A 61 -15.13 -11.18 -10.77
N ASP A 62 -16.17 -11.14 -11.60
CA ASP A 62 -16.40 -12.09 -12.69
C ASP A 62 -15.72 -11.58 -13.97
N PRO A 63 -14.65 -12.22 -14.46
CA PRO A 63 -13.91 -11.76 -15.64
C PRO A 63 -14.74 -11.71 -16.93
N THR A 64 -15.90 -12.38 -16.96
CA THR A 64 -16.79 -12.43 -18.14
C THR A 64 -17.93 -11.41 -18.10
N SER A 65 -18.14 -10.73 -16.97
CA SER A 65 -19.21 -9.74 -16.80
C SER A 65 -18.72 -8.50 -16.04
N SER A 66 -19.63 -7.58 -15.70
CA SER A 66 -19.33 -6.46 -14.80
C SER A 66 -19.58 -6.81 -13.32
N ALA A 67 -19.93 -8.06 -13.02
CA ALA A 67 -20.31 -8.43 -11.68
C ALA A 67 -19.11 -8.39 -10.73
N ILE A 68 -19.31 -7.73 -9.59
CA ILE A 68 -18.38 -7.72 -8.48
C ILE A 68 -19.15 -8.20 -7.25
N TYR A 69 -18.61 -9.16 -6.53
CA TYR A 69 -19.17 -9.71 -5.31
C TYR A 69 -18.41 -9.13 -4.12
N LEU A 70 -19.14 -8.47 -3.23
CA LEU A 70 -18.63 -7.93 -1.99
C LEU A 70 -18.96 -8.90 -0.88
N LEU A 71 -17.96 -9.55 -0.29
CA LEU A 71 -18.14 -10.46 0.83
C LEU A 71 -17.85 -9.71 2.13
N ARG A 72 -18.76 -9.84 3.10
CA ARG A 72 -18.64 -9.23 4.42
C ARG A 72 -19.21 -10.18 5.48
N GLY A 73 -18.34 -10.63 6.35
CA GLY A 73 -18.56 -11.70 7.31
C GLY A 73 -19.04 -12.95 6.61
N ASP A 74 -20.23 -13.36 7.02
CA ASP A 74 -20.99 -14.53 6.61
C ASP A 74 -22.07 -14.19 5.56
N SER A 75 -21.92 -13.06 4.87
CA SER A 75 -22.82 -12.61 3.81
C SER A 75 -22.07 -12.05 2.61
N PHE A 76 -22.77 -11.90 1.49
CA PHE A 76 -22.25 -11.23 0.31
C PHE A 76 -23.37 -10.50 -0.45
N CYS A 77 -22.99 -9.50 -1.24
CA CYS A 77 -23.88 -8.90 -2.23
C CYS A 77 -23.17 -8.75 -3.58
N LYS A 78 -23.95 -8.54 -4.64
CA LYS A 78 -23.45 -8.29 -5.99
C LYS A 78 -23.63 -6.82 -6.34
N VAL A 79 -22.56 -6.19 -6.79
CA VAL A 79 -22.53 -4.83 -7.34
C VAL A 79 -22.01 -4.86 -8.78
N LEU A 80 -22.19 -3.75 -9.49
CA LEU A 80 -21.67 -3.55 -10.85
C LEU A 80 -20.63 -2.42 -10.92
N ASP A 81 -20.55 -1.61 -9.86
CA ASP A 81 -19.65 -0.47 -9.73
C ASP A 81 -19.29 -0.30 -8.26
N LEU A 82 -18.00 -0.14 -7.97
CA LEU A 82 -17.46 0.08 -6.63
C LEU A 82 -17.59 1.55 -6.17
N SER A 83 -17.86 2.46 -7.10
CA SER A 83 -18.01 3.90 -6.84
C SER A 83 -19.45 4.29 -6.48
N SER A 84 -20.39 3.33 -6.55
CA SER A 84 -21.81 3.54 -6.30
C SER A 84 -22.28 2.81 -5.04
N GLU A 85 -23.42 3.23 -4.48
CA GLU A 85 -24.02 2.56 -3.33
C GLU A 85 -24.41 1.11 -3.68
N PRO A 86 -23.99 0.11 -2.87
CA PRO A 86 -24.36 -1.28 -3.09
C PRO A 86 -25.86 -1.48 -2.81
N PRO A 87 -26.49 -2.51 -3.39
CA PRO A 87 -27.86 -2.84 -3.06
C PRO A 87 -27.98 -3.22 -1.57
N SER A 88 -29.11 -2.91 -0.96
CA SER A 88 -29.39 -3.26 0.44
C SER A 88 -29.57 -4.77 0.65
N SER A 89 -29.88 -5.52 -0.41
CA SER A 89 -30.04 -6.97 -0.34
C SER A 89 -28.69 -7.68 -0.28
N THR A 90 -28.45 -8.36 0.83
CA THR A 90 -27.35 -9.30 1.02
C THR A 90 -27.88 -10.74 1.03
N LEU A 91 -27.06 -11.67 0.57
CA LEU A 91 -27.32 -13.10 0.63
C LEU A 91 -26.38 -13.73 1.65
N PRO A 92 -26.84 -14.71 2.45
CA PRO A 92 -25.96 -15.45 3.35
C PRO A 92 -24.97 -16.28 2.56
N LEU A 93 -23.73 -16.39 3.04
CA LEU A 93 -22.76 -17.37 2.56
C LEU A 93 -23.11 -18.74 3.14
N HIS A 94 -23.11 -19.77 2.30
CA HIS A 94 -23.21 -21.15 2.77
C HIS A 94 -22.07 -21.44 3.77
N PRO A 95 -22.30 -22.17 4.88
CA PRO A 95 -21.27 -22.41 5.90
C PRO A 95 -19.95 -22.98 5.36
N SER A 96 -20.00 -23.84 4.34
CA SER A 96 -18.79 -24.38 3.71
C SER A 96 -18.00 -23.36 2.88
N CYS A 97 -18.62 -22.23 2.53
CA CYS A 97 -18.04 -21.16 1.73
C CYS A 97 -17.48 -20.02 2.59
N GLN A 98 -17.52 -20.13 3.91
CA GLN A 98 -17.04 -19.11 4.84
C GLN A 98 -15.57 -19.35 5.22
N GLY A 99 -14.89 -18.30 5.67
CA GLY A 99 -13.54 -18.38 6.24
C GLY A 99 -12.42 -18.66 5.24
N GLY A 100 -12.65 -18.42 3.95
CA GLY A 100 -11.60 -18.52 2.93
C GLY A 100 -10.49 -17.48 3.13
N ASN A 101 -9.25 -17.87 2.82
CA ASN A 101 -8.13 -16.93 2.75
C ASN A 101 -8.23 -16.04 1.51
N HIS A 102 -8.78 -16.54 0.41
CA HIS A 102 -9.05 -15.77 -0.82
C HIS A 102 -10.29 -16.32 -1.52
N TYR A 103 -10.91 -15.47 -2.35
CA TYR A 103 -12.03 -15.82 -3.19
C TYR A 103 -11.75 -15.33 -4.61
N ALA A 104 -12.05 -16.18 -5.59
CA ALA A 104 -11.92 -15.87 -7.01
C ALA A 104 -13.15 -16.38 -7.76
N PHE A 105 -13.37 -15.86 -8.97
CA PHE A 105 -14.39 -16.37 -9.88
C PHE A 105 -13.76 -16.69 -11.23
N CYS A 106 -14.00 -17.89 -11.75
CA CYS A 106 -13.47 -18.37 -13.02
C CYS A 106 -14.37 -19.50 -13.55
N GLU A 107 -14.47 -19.68 -14.86
CA GLU A 107 -15.26 -20.76 -15.48
C GLU A 107 -16.72 -20.86 -14.97
N GLY A 108 -17.33 -19.73 -14.62
CA GLY A 108 -18.69 -19.70 -14.07
C GLY A 108 -18.81 -20.23 -12.63
N ARG A 109 -17.70 -20.34 -11.90
CA ARG A 109 -17.62 -20.91 -10.55
C ARG A 109 -16.82 -20.02 -9.62
N PHE A 110 -17.14 -20.09 -8.33
CA PHE A 110 -16.34 -19.49 -7.28
C PHE A 110 -15.28 -20.47 -6.80
N PHE A 111 -14.09 -19.96 -6.53
CA PHE A 111 -12.95 -20.68 -5.97
C PHE A 111 -12.57 -20.04 -4.64
N ILE A 112 -12.60 -20.84 -3.58
CA ILE A 112 -12.36 -20.41 -2.20
C ILE A 112 -11.07 -21.08 -1.73
N PHE A 113 -10.04 -20.29 -1.50
CA PHE A 113 -8.72 -20.78 -1.14
C PHE A 113 -8.60 -20.92 0.38
N PHE A 114 -8.33 -22.13 0.86
CA PHE A 114 -7.99 -22.41 2.26
C PHE A 114 -6.51 -22.79 2.33
N LEU A 115 -5.64 -21.78 2.33
CA LEU A 115 -4.19 -21.94 2.19
C LEU A 115 -3.58 -22.78 3.31
N THR A 116 -4.05 -22.62 4.56
CA THR A 116 -3.58 -23.42 5.71
C THR A 116 -3.93 -24.90 5.59
N ARG A 117 -5.02 -25.22 4.88
CA ARG A 117 -5.44 -26.60 4.57
C ARG A 117 -4.83 -27.11 3.26
N GLY A 118 -4.25 -26.24 2.45
CA GLY A 118 -3.72 -26.56 1.12
C GLY A 118 -4.79 -27.00 0.12
N VAL A 119 -6.01 -26.47 0.23
CA VAL A 119 -7.12 -26.84 -0.66
C VAL A 119 -7.85 -25.64 -1.21
N VAL A 120 -8.50 -25.83 -2.36
CA VAL A 120 -9.40 -24.88 -2.99
C VAL A 120 -10.78 -25.53 -3.12
N LEU A 121 -11.80 -24.87 -2.59
CA LEU A 121 -13.19 -25.29 -2.76
C LEU A 121 -13.79 -24.57 -3.96
N SER A 122 -14.25 -25.34 -4.95
CA SER A 122 -14.95 -24.82 -6.12
C SER A 122 -16.46 -25.03 -5.99
N VAL A 123 -17.26 -23.96 -6.05
CA VAL A 123 -18.73 -24.00 -5.98
C VAL A 123 -19.35 -23.22 -7.13
N ALA A 124 -20.55 -23.61 -7.56
CA ALA A 124 -21.30 -22.83 -8.56
C ALA A 124 -21.98 -21.60 -7.94
N ASP A 125 -22.29 -21.66 -6.64
CA ASP A 125 -23.07 -20.64 -5.95
C ASP A 125 -22.64 -20.54 -4.48
N LEU A 126 -22.29 -19.33 -4.04
CA LEU A 126 -21.79 -19.06 -2.68
C LEU A 126 -22.87 -19.17 -1.60
N ALA A 127 -24.14 -18.96 -1.93
CA ALA A 127 -25.24 -18.98 -0.96
C ALA A 127 -25.70 -20.40 -0.62
N THR A 128 -25.63 -21.30 -1.60
CA THR A 128 -26.08 -22.69 -1.48
C THR A 128 -24.94 -23.69 -1.35
N GLY A 129 -23.70 -23.31 -1.69
CA GLY A 129 -22.57 -24.23 -1.76
C GLY A 129 -22.74 -25.30 -2.85
N ALA A 130 -23.59 -25.04 -3.85
CA ALA A 130 -23.97 -26.04 -4.84
C ALA A 130 -22.78 -26.53 -5.67
N THR A 131 -22.79 -27.82 -6.00
CA THR A 131 -21.76 -28.51 -6.81
C THR A 131 -20.34 -28.41 -6.23
N ALA A 132 -20.21 -28.34 -4.91
CA ALA A 132 -18.94 -28.26 -4.22
C ALA A 132 -17.95 -29.35 -4.65
N LYS A 133 -16.74 -28.92 -5.04
CA LYS A 133 -15.62 -29.78 -5.36
C LYS A 133 -14.36 -29.24 -4.66
N GLU A 134 -13.77 -30.05 -3.80
CA GLU A 134 -12.48 -29.72 -3.19
C GLU A 134 -11.35 -30.18 -4.12
N ILE A 135 -10.34 -29.32 -4.26
CA ILE A 135 -9.18 -29.52 -5.14
C ILE A 135 -7.94 -29.28 -4.29
N CYS A 136 -6.99 -30.22 -4.30
CA CYS A 136 -5.70 -30.01 -3.65
C CYS A 136 -4.94 -28.90 -4.37
N LEU A 137 -4.50 -27.88 -3.61
CA LEU A 137 -3.67 -26.83 -4.14
C LEU A 137 -2.24 -27.35 -4.25
N GLU A 138 -1.60 -27.10 -5.37
CA GLU A 138 -0.20 -27.49 -5.53
C GLU A 138 0.69 -26.78 -4.51
N PRO A 139 1.72 -27.44 -3.95
CA PRO A 139 2.59 -26.83 -2.95
C PRO A 139 3.22 -25.50 -3.40
N ALA A 140 3.55 -25.39 -4.70
CA ALA A 140 4.12 -24.18 -5.29
C ALA A 140 3.14 -22.99 -5.31
N LEU A 141 1.85 -23.21 -5.12
CA LEU A 141 0.81 -22.20 -5.08
C LEU A 141 0.33 -21.92 -3.65
N LEU A 142 1.01 -22.40 -2.59
CA LEU A 142 0.62 -22.12 -1.20
C LEU A 142 1.13 -20.77 -0.67
N ASN A 143 2.15 -20.20 -1.31
CA ASN A 143 2.80 -18.96 -0.91
C ASN A 143 2.37 -17.74 -1.74
N GLY A 144 1.22 -17.81 -2.41
CA GLY A 144 0.64 -16.68 -3.12
C GLY A 144 0.15 -15.62 -2.14
N LEU A 145 0.33 -14.35 -2.52
CA LEU A 145 -0.05 -13.18 -1.74
C LEU A 145 -1.48 -12.75 -2.03
N TYR A 146 -1.92 -12.89 -3.28
CA TYR A 146 -3.24 -12.50 -3.80
C TYR A 146 -3.67 -13.50 -4.86
N TYR A 147 -4.88 -14.07 -4.76
CA TYR A 147 -5.43 -15.02 -5.75
C TYR A 147 -6.71 -14.45 -6.36
N TYR A 148 -6.86 -14.59 -7.66
CA TYR A 148 -7.98 -14.00 -8.39
C TYR A 148 -8.29 -14.74 -9.69
N GLY A 149 -9.48 -14.51 -10.25
CA GLY A 149 -9.81 -14.93 -11.62
C GLY A 149 -9.22 -13.93 -12.60
N ALA A 150 -8.29 -14.37 -13.46
CA ALA A 150 -7.63 -13.49 -14.40
C ALA A 150 -8.44 -13.32 -15.69
N ASP A 151 -9.09 -14.39 -16.14
CA ASP A 151 -9.98 -14.41 -17.30
C ASP A 151 -11.05 -15.51 -17.17
N ALA A 152 -11.76 -15.80 -18.25
CA ALA A 152 -12.85 -16.78 -18.30
C ALA A 152 -12.43 -18.21 -17.91
N SER A 153 -11.14 -18.58 -18.07
CA SER A 153 -10.62 -19.95 -17.91
C SER A 153 -9.41 -20.06 -16.99
N HIS A 154 -8.82 -18.95 -16.56
CA HIS A 154 -7.61 -18.96 -15.74
C HIS A 154 -7.80 -18.26 -14.40
N LEU A 155 -7.24 -18.91 -13.37
CA LEU A 155 -6.92 -18.29 -12.09
C LEU A 155 -5.50 -17.72 -12.16
N ALA A 156 -5.23 -16.73 -11.33
CA ALA A 156 -3.89 -16.20 -11.14
C ALA A 156 -3.58 -16.01 -9.66
N CYS A 157 -2.30 -15.99 -9.34
CA CYS A 157 -1.84 -15.45 -8.07
C CYS A 157 -0.61 -14.56 -8.24
N LEU A 158 -0.52 -13.51 -7.41
CA LEU A 158 0.72 -12.76 -7.25
C LEU A 158 1.57 -13.39 -6.15
N ARG A 159 2.88 -13.48 -6.36
CA ARG A 159 3.84 -13.98 -5.35
C ARG A 159 5.21 -13.34 -5.52
N MET A 160 6.00 -13.41 -4.45
CA MET A 160 7.40 -13.03 -4.51
C MET A 160 8.21 -14.13 -5.22
N ASP A 161 9.06 -13.68 -6.12
CA ASP A 161 10.14 -14.42 -6.77
C ASP A 161 11.49 -13.82 -6.32
N GLU A 162 12.48 -14.68 -6.05
CA GLU A 162 13.76 -14.24 -5.49
C GLU A 162 14.57 -13.39 -6.47
N GLU A 163 14.47 -13.68 -7.77
CA GLU A 163 15.23 -12.99 -8.82
C GLU A 163 14.47 -11.80 -9.40
N ASN A 164 13.16 -11.95 -9.61
CA ASN A 164 12.35 -11.00 -10.40
C ASN A 164 11.43 -10.11 -9.56
N GLY A 165 11.40 -10.27 -8.23
CA GLY A 165 10.54 -9.50 -7.35
C GLY A 165 9.09 -9.98 -7.40
N LEU A 166 8.11 -9.08 -7.45
CA LEU A 166 6.70 -9.48 -7.52
C LEU A 166 6.33 -9.99 -8.93
N CYS A 167 5.90 -11.24 -9.04
CA CYS A 167 5.44 -11.84 -10.28
C CYS A 167 4.02 -12.41 -10.15
N GLY A 168 3.29 -12.38 -11.26
CA GLY A 168 2.01 -13.06 -11.41
C GLY A 168 2.19 -14.44 -12.04
N TYR A 169 1.38 -15.39 -11.59
CA TYR A 169 1.38 -16.78 -12.06
C TYR A 169 -0.02 -17.14 -12.48
N LEU A 170 -0.20 -17.39 -13.77
CA LEU A 170 -1.45 -17.83 -14.36
C LEU A 170 -1.51 -19.36 -14.32
N PHE A 171 -2.65 -19.91 -13.88
CA PHE A 171 -2.87 -21.35 -13.82
C PHE A 171 -4.34 -21.70 -14.10
N ALA A 172 -4.53 -22.80 -14.82
CA ALA A 172 -5.83 -23.45 -15.01
C ALA A 172 -5.81 -24.82 -14.33
N ALA A 173 -6.99 -25.42 -14.12
CA ALA A 173 -7.10 -26.79 -13.64
C ALA A 173 -6.44 -27.82 -14.60
N ALA A 174 -6.36 -27.48 -15.89
CA ALA A 174 -5.60 -28.20 -16.91
C ALA A 174 -5.02 -27.19 -17.91
N GLY A 175 -3.70 -27.00 -17.94
CA GLY A 175 -3.09 -26.07 -18.88
C GLY A 175 -1.65 -25.68 -18.52
N PRO A 176 -0.97 -24.96 -19.43
CA PRO A 176 0.35 -24.42 -19.16
C PRO A 176 0.27 -23.36 -18.05
N LYS A 177 1.32 -23.28 -17.23
CA LYS A 177 1.50 -22.22 -16.25
C LYS A 177 2.34 -21.14 -16.89
N GLU A 178 1.86 -19.90 -16.81
CA GLU A 178 2.57 -18.74 -17.34
C GLU A 178 2.96 -17.82 -16.18
N THR A 179 4.21 -17.36 -16.17
CA THR A 179 4.68 -16.32 -15.25
C THR A 179 4.74 -15.00 -15.99
N PHE A 180 4.30 -13.93 -15.35
CA PHE A 180 4.36 -12.57 -15.91
C PHE A 180 4.83 -11.55 -14.87
N SER A 181 5.51 -10.51 -15.35
CA SER A 181 5.88 -9.35 -14.52
C SER A 181 4.69 -8.42 -14.35
N VAL A 182 4.54 -7.86 -13.15
CA VAL A 182 3.53 -6.84 -12.86
C VAL A 182 4.16 -5.46 -13.07
N HIS A 183 3.46 -4.56 -13.74
CA HIS A 183 3.94 -3.21 -14.01
C HIS A 183 4.23 -2.45 -12.70
N PRO A 184 5.35 -1.73 -12.57
CA PRO A 184 5.75 -1.09 -11.32
C PRO A 184 4.72 -0.15 -10.70
N ASP A 185 3.93 0.55 -11.53
CA ASP A 185 2.85 1.40 -11.02
C ASP A 185 1.72 0.56 -10.39
N VAL A 186 1.37 -0.61 -10.94
CA VAL A 186 0.41 -1.50 -10.28
C VAL A 186 0.99 -2.03 -8.96
N VAL A 187 2.27 -2.40 -8.96
CA VAL A 187 2.97 -2.86 -7.76
C VAL A 187 2.96 -1.78 -6.69
N SER A 188 3.27 -0.54 -7.04
CA SER A 188 3.36 0.61 -6.14
C SER A 188 2.04 0.95 -5.44
N PHE A 189 0.91 0.53 -6.01
CA PHE A 189 -0.42 0.70 -5.41
C PHE A 189 -0.73 -0.36 -4.33
N LEU A 190 -0.04 -1.50 -4.35
CA LEU A 190 -0.19 -2.53 -3.31
C LEU A 190 0.48 -2.09 -1.99
N PRO A 191 0.00 -2.57 -0.83
CA PRO A 191 0.68 -2.33 0.43
C PRO A 191 2.10 -2.95 0.42
N GLY A 192 3.11 -2.17 0.76
CA GLY A 192 4.54 -2.51 0.62
C GLY A 192 5.10 -2.26 -0.79
N GLY A 193 4.24 -1.92 -1.74
CA GLY A 193 4.55 -1.67 -3.14
C GLY A 193 5.54 -0.54 -3.35
N LEU A 194 5.33 0.60 -2.70
CA LEU A 194 6.23 1.75 -2.79
C LEU A 194 7.64 1.42 -2.27
N GLY A 195 7.72 0.68 -1.15
CA GLY A 195 8.99 0.19 -0.62
C GLY A 195 9.68 -0.80 -1.57
N HIS A 196 8.91 -1.57 -2.32
CA HIS A 196 9.42 -2.53 -3.31
C HIS A 196 9.97 -1.81 -4.54
N THR A 197 9.25 -0.82 -5.08
CA THR A 197 9.59 -0.15 -6.35
C THR A 197 10.60 0.98 -6.17
N HIS A 198 10.54 1.72 -5.07
CA HIS A 198 11.38 2.90 -4.83
C HIS A 198 12.43 2.70 -3.73
N GLY A 199 12.41 1.52 -3.10
CA GLY A 199 13.32 1.17 -2.01
C GLY A 199 12.69 1.39 -0.63
N ALA A 200 13.22 0.69 0.37
CA ALA A 200 12.68 0.73 1.73
C ALA A 200 12.67 2.15 2.30
N ALA A 201 11.71 2.41 3.16
CA ALA A 201 11.59 3.67 3.87
C ALA A 201 12.78 3.90 4.80
N PHE A 202 13.18 5.16 4.91
CA PHE A 202 14.20 5.60 5.84
C PHE A 202 13.70 6.83 6.62
N GLY A 203 14.22 6.98 7.82
CA GLY A 203 14.09 8.18 8.63
C GLY A 203 15.47 8.61 9.10
N ALA A 204 15.82 9.89 8.90
CA ALA A 204 17.15 10.39 9.18
C ALA A 204 17.11 11.82 9.72
N TRP A 205 18.05 12.10 10.62
CA TRP A 205 18.35 13.46 11.05
C TRP A 205 19.39 14.07 10.11
N GLU A 206 19.00 15.14 9.41
CA GLU A 206 19.88 15.95 8.57
C GLU A 206 20.39 17.16 9.33
N CYS A 207 21.70 17.45 9.23
CA CYS A 207 22.28 18.64 9.84
C CYS A 207 22.08 19.85 8.93
N LEU A 208 21.14 20.72 9.26
CA LEU A 208 20.87 21.94 8.50
C LEU A 208 21.96 22.99 8.68
N LYS A 209 22.46 23.15 9.91
CA LYS A 209 23.41 24.23 10.23
C LYS A 209 24.34 23.85 11.39
N LEU A 210 25.60 24.21 11.21
CA LEU A 210 26.60 24.23 12.28
C LEU A 210 26.82 25.69 12.70
N ILE A 211 26.66 25.95 14.00
CA ILE A 211 26.95 27.25 14.61
C ILE A 211 28.13 27.05 15.55
N SER A 212 29.17 27.88 15.45
CA SER A 212 30.36 27.75 16.29
C SER A 212 30.82 29.09 16.83
N ASN A 213 31.22 29.10 18.11
CA ASN A 213 31.97 30.20 18.70
C ASN A 213 33.45 29.82 18.77
N ALA A 214 34.27 30.41 17.90
CA ALA A 214 35.71 30.19 17.89
C ALA A 214 36.49 31.12 18.84
N THR A 215 35.78 32.02 19.54
CA THR A 215 36.40 33.01 20.43
C THR A 215 36.54 32.49 21.86
N ASP A 216 37.32 33.21 22.65
CA ASP A 216 37.49 32.94 24.09
C ASP A 216 36.45 33.65 24.96
N LEU A 217 35.45 34.33 24.36
CA LEU A 217 34.37 35.02 25.07
C LEU A 217 33.00 34.42 24.73
N PRO A 218 32.02 34.43 25.65
CA PRO A 218 30.64 34.07 25.32
C PRO A 218 30.10 34.96 24.21
N MET A 219 29.48 34.35 23.20
CA MET A 219 28.92 35.05 22.05
C MET A 219 27.39 34.93 22.08
N PRO A 220 26.66 36.01 22.44
CA PRO A 220 25.24 36.09 22.18
C PRO A 220 25.04 36.16 20.66
N SER A 221 24.30 35.20 20.11
CA SER A 221 23.99 35.20 18.68
C SER A 221 22.51 34.95 18.43
N SER A 222 21.99 35.66 17.43
CA SER A 222 20.68 35.41 16.85
C SER A 222 20.93 34.91 15.44
N HIS A 223 20.53 33.68 15.16
CA HIS A 223 20.63 33.10 13.83
C HIS A 223 19.24 32.86 13.29
N GLU A 224 18.97 33.40 12.10
CA GLU A 224 17.87 32.91 11.28
C GLU A 224 18.31 31.59 10.64
N ILE A 225 17.44 30.60 10.77
CA ILE A 225 17.58 29.31 10.11
C ILE A 225 16.34 29.10 9.28
N THR A 226 16.56 28.81 8.01
CA THR A 226 15.52 28.36 7.10
C THR A 226 15.51 26.84 7.10
N ARG A 227 14.33 26.25 7.20
CA ARG A 227 14.10 24.82 7.06
C ARG A 227 13.00 24.56 6.06
N LYS A 228 13.06 23.41 5.42
CA LYS A 228 11.96 22.90 4.61
C LYS A 228 10.97 22.15 5.50
N VAL A 229 9.67 22.36 5.34
CA VAL A 229 8.60 21.60 6.02
C VAL A 229 7.54 21.24 5.00
N GLY A 230 7.05 20.01 5.04
CA GLY A 230 6.02 19.51 4.11
C GLY A 230 6.52 18.37 3.22
N SER A 231 5.74 18.04 2.19
CA SER A 231 6.02 16.94 1.27
C SER A 231 6.70 17.39 -0.03
N SER A 232 7.64 16.59 -0.51
CA SER A 232 8.27 16.79 -1.82
C SER A 232 7.32 16.32 -2.92
N LYS A 233 6.71 17.26 -3.66
CA LYS A 233 5.81 16.99 -4.79
C LYS A 233 6.41 16.12 -5.91
N LEU A 234 7.73 15.98 -5.97
CA LEU A 234 8.46 15.45 -7.12
C LEU A 234 8.77 13.96 -7.08
N ALA A 235 8.51 13.26 -5.99
CA ALA A 235 9.26 12.02 -5.76
C ALA A 235 8.60 10.74 -6.26
N PHE A 236 7.32 10.74 -6.63
CA PHE A 236 6.72 9.61 -7.35
C PHE A 236 5.90 10.13 -8.52
N SER A 237 6.44 9.98 -9.73
CA SER A 237 5.72 10.21 -10.99
C SER A 237 4.68 9.10 -11.20
N GLN A 238 3.71 9.02 -10.29
CA GLN A 238 2.60 8.11 -10.39
C GLN A 238 1.84 8.42 -11.68
N LYS A 239 1.86 7.48 -12.62
CA LYS A 239 1.20 7.64 -13.93
C LYS A 239 -0.31 7.39 -13.87
N TYR A 240 -0.87 7.20 -12.69
CA TYR A 240 -2.29 7.00 -12.53
C TYR A 240 -3.05 8.26 -12.94
N ARG A 241 -4.15 8.09 -13.67
CA ARG A 241 -5.15 9.14 -13.81
C ARG A 241 -6.13 9.01 -12.65
N VAL A 242 -6.18 10.02 -11.80
CA VAL A 242 -7.18 10.07 -10.74
C VAL A 242 -8.52 10.48 -11.33
N SER A 243 -9.56 9.71 -11.03
CA SER A 243 -10.91 9.89 -11.52
C SER A 243 -11.89 9.96 -10.35
N GLY A 244 -13.05 10.59 -10.56
CA GLY A 244 -14.04 10.81 -9.50
C GLY A 244 -13.75 12.08 -8.69
N SER A 245 -13.90 11.99 -7.36
CA SER A 245 -13.71 13.11 -6.43
C SER A 245 -12.37 13.07 -5.67
N LEU A 246 -11.55 12.04 -5.87
CA LEU A 246 -10.22 11.92 -5.29
C LEU A 246 -9.34 13.10 -5.70
N ASP A 247 -8.69 13.69 -4.71
CA ASP A 247 -7.58 14.60 -4.93
C ASP A 247 -6.27 13.80 -5.13
N PRO A 248 -5.52 14.03 -6.23
CA PRO A 248 -4.28 13.30 -6.50
C PRO A 248 -3.21 13.48 -5.42
N GLU A 249 -3.10 14.69 -4.84
CA GLU A 249 -2.09 14.97 -3.82
C GLU A 249 -2.42 14.23 -2.51
N SER A 250 -3.70 14.23 -2.13
CA SER A 250 -4.23 13.48 -1.00
C SER A 250 -4.03 11.96 -1.15
N LEU A 251 -4.21 11.42 -2.37
CA LEU A 251 -3.95 10.00 -2.64
C LEU A 251 -2.47 9.65 -2.47
N ALA A 252 -1.56 10.48 -3.02
CA ALA A 252 -0.13 10.27 -2.89
C ALA A 252 0.33 10.32 -1.43
N ALA A 253 -0.18 11.30 -0.67
CA ALA A 253 0.07 11.40 0.77
C ALA A 253 -0.44 10.16 1.51
N SER A 254 -1.67 9.70 1.24
CA SER A 254 -2.27 8.53 1.88
C SER A 254 -1.49 7.24 1.60
N LEU A 255 -1.03 7.05 0.36
CA LEU A 255 -0.19 5.91 -0.01
C LEU A 255 1.15 5.92 0.74
N LEU A 256 1.78 7.09 0.87
CA LEU A 256 3.04 7.26 1.58
C LEU A 256 2.92 7.11 3.10
N GLN A 257 1.89 7.72 3.70
CA GLN A 257 1.56 7.55 5.11
C GLN A 257 1.39 6.06 5.43
N HIS A 258 0.65 5.34 4.59
CA HIS A 258 0.50 3.90 4.73
C HIS A 258 1.82 3.17 4.56
N GLN A 259 2.65 3.51 3.56
CA GLN A 259 3.95 2.86 3.39
C GLN A 259 4.89 3.07 4.59
N PHE A 260 4.89 4.25 5.22
CA PHE A 260 5.70 4.53 6.40
C PHE A 260 5.19 3.80 7.66
N SER A 261 3.88 3.58 7.75
CA SER A 261 3.26 2.86 8.86
C SER A 261 3.51 1.34 8.81
N LEU A 262 3.81 0.79 7.63
CA LEU A 262 4.13 -0.63 7.50
C LEU A 262 5.41 -1.02 8.27
N PRO A 263 5.50 -2.29 8.72
CA PRO A 263 6.74 -2.85 9.26
C PRO A 263 7.91 -2.81 8.27
N VAL A 264 9.14 -2.86 8.82
CA VAL A 264 10.39 -2.91 8.04
C VAL A 264 10.42 -4.10 7.06
N ALA A 265 9.79 -5.22 7.42
CA ALA A 265 9.68 -6.40 6.55
C ALA A 265 9.02 -6.09 5.19
N TYR A 266 8.13 -5.09 5.15
CA TYR A 266 7.42 -4.62 3.95
C TYR A 266 7.92 -3.25 3.47
N GLY A 267 9.15 -2.88 3.87
CA GLY A 267 9.80 -1.65 3.44
C GLY A 267 9.27 -0.37 4.09
N GLY A 268 8.54 -0.46 5.21
CA GLY A 268 8.13 0.70 6.01
C GLY A 268 9.03 0.96 7.22
N LEU A 269 8.57 1.80 8.16
CA LEU A 269 9.28 2.15 9.39
C LEU A 269 8.47 1.88 10.68
N GLY A 270 7.19 1.50 10.56
CA GLY A 270 6.28 1.41 11.69
C GLY A 270 5.99 2.76 12.33
N LEU A 271 5.96 3.85 11.55
CA LEU A 271 5.76 5.21 12.04
C LEU A 271 4.41 5.77 11.61
N ARG A 272 3.76 6.48 12.52
CA ARG A 272 2.56 7.29 12.25
C ARG A 272 2.97 8.69 11.83
N THR A 273 2.48 9.12 10.68
CA THR A 273 2.87 10.38 10.02
C THR A 273 1.66 11.27 9.74
N GLU A 274 0.47 10.91 10.20
CA GLU A 274 -0.79 11.63 9.97
C GLU A 274 -0.79 13.01 10.66
N GLN A 275 0.06 13.19 11.68
CA GLN A 275 0.25 14.46 12.38
C GLN A 275 1.26 15.39 11.69
N GLU A 276 1.98 14.93 10.67
CA GLU A 276 2.91 15.77 9.92
C GLU A 276 2.19 16.55 8.80
N GLU A 277 2.86 17.56 8.26
CA GLU A 277 2.34 18.35 7.14
C GLU A 277 2.64 17.65 5.82
N TRP A 278 1.59 17.32 5.07
CA TRP A 278 1.68 16.65 3.78
C TRP A 278 1.44 17.57 2.58
N GLU A 279 1.13 18.84 2.85
CA GLU A 279 1.08 19.93 1.87
C GLU A 279 2.44 20.11 1.17
N GLU A 280 2.45 20.88 0.07
CA GLU A 280 3.70 21.19 -0.65
C GLU A 280 4.77 21.73 0.29
N ALA A 281 5.97 21.17 0.18
CA ALA A 281 7.07 21.60 1.01
C ALA A 281 7.40 23.09 0.81
N ALA A 282 7.36 23.84 1.92
CA ALA A 282 7.67 25.25 1.98
C ALA A 282 8.90 25.50 2.86
N GLU A 283 9.55 26.64 2.63
CA GLU A 283 10.65 27.11 3.47
C GLU A 283 10.09 27.95 4.63
N GLU A 284 10.38 27.54 5.86
CA GLU A 284 10.04 28.26 7.07
C GLU A 284 11.29 28.82 7.75
N GLY A 285 11.25 30.09 8.13
CA GLY A 285 12.29 30.74 8.92
C GLY A 285 12.02 30.62 10.42
N GLU A 286 12.99 30.12 11.18
CA GLU A 286 12.97 30.11 12.64
C GLU A 286 14.19 30.86 13.19
N ALA A 287 13.95 31.78 14.13
CA ALA A 287 15.01 32.53 14.79
C ALA A 287 15.46 31.82 16.06
N LEU A 288 16.72 31.37 16.10
CA LEU A 288 17.34 30.86 17.32
C LEU A 288 18.20 31.91 17.99
N ARG A 289 17.86 32.18 19.23
CA ARG A 289 18.66 33.02 20.13
C ARG A 289 19.38 32.13 21.11
N VAL A 290 20.71 32.14 21.06
CA VAL A 290 21.54 31.33 21.93
C VAL A 290 22.79 32.09 22.34
N ILE A 291 23.28 31.83 23.55
CA ILE A 291 24.58 32.33 24.00
C ILE A 291 25.55 31.15 23.94
N LEU A 292 26.43 31.17 22.95
CA LEU A 292 27.46 30.15 22.76
C LEU A 292 28.65 30.45 23.68
N GLN A 293 28.99 29.51 24.56
CA GLN A 293 30.20 29.65 25.36
C GLN A 293 31.46 29.55 24.49
N PRO A 294 32.61 30.01 24.99
CA PRO A 294 33.88 29.90 24.28
C PRO A 294 34.13 28.49 23.72
N ARG A 295 34.60 28.43 22.47
CA ARG A 295 34.98 27.18 21.78
C ARG A 295 33.85 26.15 21.65
N GLN A 296 32.59 26.54 21.80
CA GLN A 296 31.45 25.64 21.63
C GLN A 296 30.91 25.60 20.20
N LYS A 297 30.35 24.44 19.86
CA LYS A 297 29.63 24.18 18.62
C LYS A 297 28.20 23.72 18.93
N LEU A 298 27.27 24.14 18.09
CA LEU A 298 25.88 23.68 18.08
C LEU A 298 25.53 23.19 16.68
N TYR A 299 24.84 22.07 16.64
CA TYR A 299 24.37 21.40 15.45
C TYR A 299 22.86 21.43 15.46
N TRP A 300 22.27 21.95 14.39
CA TRP A 300 20.83 21.96 14.20
C TRP A 300 20.43 20.82 13.28
N TRP A 301 19.62 19.93 13.80
CA TRP A 301 19.15 18.74 13.12
C TRP A 301 17.67 18.86 12.79
N HIS A 302 17.31 18.31 11.66
CA HIS A 302 15.96 18.25 11.15
C HIS A 302 15.66 16.82 10.71
N TYR A 303 14.51 16.29 11.13
CA TYR A 303 14.15 14.93 10.82
C TYR A 303 13.39 14.87 9.50
N GLN A 304 13.79 13.95 8.63
CA GLN A 304 13.12 13.70 7.35
C GLN A 304 12.85 12.21 7.15
N LEU A 305 11.79 11.91 6.41
CA LEU A 305 11.47 10.58 5.93
C LEU A 305 11.61 10.51 4.41
N GLY A 306 11.92 9.33 3.91
CA GLY A 306 12.02 9.10 2.47
C GLY A 306 11.97 7.62 2.09
N LEU A 307 12.03 7.34 0.79
CA LEU A 307 12.11 5.98 0.24
C LEU A 307 13.43 5.82 -0.51
N GLY A 308 14.14 4.71 -0.26
CA GLY A 308 15.45 4.45 -0.86
C GLY A 308 16.49 5.50 -0.47
N LYS A 309 16.75 6.46 -1.36
CA LYS A 309 17.67 7.59 -1.13
C LYS A 309 17.00 8.94 -1.28
N GLU A 310 15.71 8.96 -1.58
CA GLU A 310 14.97 10.18 -1.92
C GLU A 310 14.19 10.67 -0.70
N PRO A 311 14.47 11.88 -0.19
CA PRO A 311 13.70 12.48 0.88
C PRO A 311 12.34 12.96 0.37
N LEU A 312 11.29 12.66 1.14
CA LEU A 312 9.90 12.82 0.76
C LEU A 312 9.12 13.72 1.69
N LEU A 313 9.34 13.57 3.00
CA LEU A 313 8.63 14.30 4.03
C LEU A 313 9.64 14.98 4.93
N TYR A 314 9.59 16.30 4.94
CA TYR A 314 10.39 17.16 5.79
C TYR A 314 9.58 17.46 7.06
N CYS A 315 9.86 16.74 8.15
CA CYS A 315 9.02 16.77 9.34
C CYS A 315 9.19 18.08 10.12
N ARG A 316 8.25 18.44 10.97
CA ARG A 316 8.38 19.63 11.84
C ARG A 316 9.41 19.47 12.96
N SER A 317 9.86 18.24 13.18
CA SER A 317 10.73 17.85 14.26
C SER A 317 12.16 18.38 14.08
N LEU A 318 12.59 19.17 15.06
CA LEU A 318 13.93 19.75 15.14
C LEU A 318 14.64 19.36 16.42
N LYS A 319 15.97 19.35 16.37
CA LYS A 319 16.78 19.17 17.56
C LYS A 319 18.09 19.93 17.46
N VAL A 320 18.44 20.66 18.51
CA VAL A 320 19.74 21.32 18.62
C VAL A 320 20.61 20.52 19.59
N THR A 321 21.81 20.11 19.15
CA THR A 321 22.75 19.35 19.98
C THR A 321 24.13 20.02 19.99
N ARG A 322 24.99 19.61 20.93
CA ARG A 322 26.42 19.99 20.96
C ARG A 322 27.33 18.92 20.33
N SER A 323 26.76 17.81 19.91
CA SER A 323 27.49 16.69 19.31
C SER A 323 27.40 16.78 17.77
N PRO A 324 28.50 16.51 17.04
CA PRO A 324 28.45 16.34 15.60
C PRO A 324 27.70 15.09 15.15
N SER A 325 27.42 14.17 16.08
CA SER A 325 26.64 12.97 15.77
C SER A 325 25.14 13.30 15.69
N PRO A 326 24.41 12.75 14.71
CA PRO A 326 22.97 12.92 14.61
C PRO A 326 22.27 12.38 15.88
N PRO A 327 21.13 12.96 16.28
CA PRO A 327 20.29 12.38 17.31
C PRO A 327 19.86 10.95 16.95
N THR A 328 19.67 10.12 17.97
CA THR A 328 19.23 8.71 17.78
C THR A 328 17.73 8.51 18.02
N HIS A 329 17.07 9.45 18.68
CA HIS A 329 15.64 9.40 18.96
C HIS A 329 14.83 9.69 17.69
N ILE A 330 13.87 8.83 17.35
CA ILE A 330 12.90 9.07 16.29
C ILE A 330 11.76 9.92 16.86
N PRO A 331 11.49 11.11 16.31
CA PRO A 331 10.54 12.05 16.91
C PRO A 331 9.07 11.77 16.59
N LEU A 332 8.78 10.71 15.81
CA LEU A 332 7.44 10.35 15.38
C LEU A 332 6.88 9.17 16.21
N PRO A 333 5.56 9.13 16.43
CA PRO A 333 4.92 8.02 17.13
C PRO A 333 5.04 6.72 16.33
N GLN A 334 5.18 5.60 17.03
CA GLN A 334 5.13 4.28 16.41
C GLN A 334 3.68 3.83 16.20
N VAL A 335 3.47 2.95 15.23
CA VAL A 335 2.21 2.20 15.11
C VAL A 335 2.16 1.21 16.27
N ASP A 336 1.05 1.20 17.02
CA ASP A 336 0.84 0.23 18.09
C ASP A 336 0.88 -1.19 17.51
N SER A 337 1.72 -2.06 18.08
CA SER A 337 1.97 -3.42 17.61
C SER A 337 0.91 -4.44 18.00
#